data_AF-A0A7C2U4I0-F1
#
_entry.id   AF-A0A7C2U4I0-F1
#
_cell.length_a   1.000
_cell.length_b   1.000
_cell.length_c   1.000
_cell.angle_alpha   90.00
_cell.angle_beta   90.00
_cell.angle_gamma   90.00
#
_symmetry.space_group_name_H-M   'P 1'
#
loop_
_entity.id
_entity.type
_entity.pdbx_description
1 polymer ?
#
loop_
_entity_poly.entity_id
_entity_poly.type
_entity_poly.pdbx_seq_one_letter_code
_entity_poly.pdbx_strand_id
1 'polypeptide(L)'
;MFQDHLGLNPTQAKWSYETTTREGRKPKLSLDGRIQLADIPSLRQRRTVSKWLIEAANYLEIATEVATVLKGAVFEIRQGYKSKDSKRQNADIANAATAYSQGYLPVVVVLSEQIDNDIAERYENEKWLILRGHLSGSPFQSTYAFSRRIVGYDLAKFFQQNSVTLKSAIEDVLKTLLRAYD
;
A
#
# COMPACT_ATOMS: atom_id res chain seq x y z
N MET A 1 8.36 7.49 -5.17
CA MET A 1 7.59 8.13 -4.06
C MET A 1 8.21 7.87 -2.69
N PHE A 2 8.20 6.65 -2.13
CA PHE A 2 8.82 6.44 -0.80
C PHE A 2 10.32 6.73 -0.79
N GLN A 3 11.03 6.34 -1.85
CA GLN A 3 12.46 6.60 -1.97
C GLN A 3 12.74 8.11 -1.99
N ASP A 4 12.06 8.83 -2.88
CA ASP A 4 12.32 10.25 -3.15
C ASP A 4 11.84 11.16 -2.01
N HIS A 5 10.69 10.83 -1.40
CA HIS A 5 10.05 11.72 -0.43
C HIS A 5 10.27 11.32 1.02
N LEU A 6 10.62 10.06 1.31
CA LEU A 6 11.00 9.62 2.67
C LEU A 6 12.49 9.32 2.80
N GLY A 7 13.27 9.49 1.72
CA GLY A 7 14.72 9.28 1.72
C GLY A 7 15.13 7.80 1.84
N LEU A 8 14.25 6.87 1.45
CA LEU A 8 14.52 5.44 1.50
C LEU A 8 15.35 5.01 0.29
N ASN A 9 16.25 4.05 0.47
CA ASN A 9 16.89 3.39 -0.66
C ASN A 9 15.97 2.29 -1.26
N PRO A 10 16.28 1.75 -2.47
CA PRO A 10 15.44 0.75 -3.12
C PRO A 10 15.20 -0.52 -2.31
N THR A 11 16.16 -0.94 -1.50
CA THR A 11 16.05 -2.14 -0.66
C THR A 11 15.17 -1.87 0.56
N GLN A 12 15.29 -0.69 1.17
CA GLN A 12 14.46 -0.27 2.31
C GLN A 12 12.99 -0.09 1.94
N ALA A 13 12.72 0.34 0.70
CA ALA A 13 11.37 0.56 0.19
C ALA A 13 10.65 -0.74 -0.22
N LYS A 14 11.34 -1.89 -0.24
CA LYS A 14 10.76 -3.20 -0.58
C LYS A 14 10.57 -4.05 0.66
N TRP A 15 9.54 -4.89 0.67
CA TRP A 15 9.36 -5.91 1.68
C TRP A 15 9.21 -7.28 1.05
N SER A 16 9.88 -8.27 1.65
CA SER A 16 9.76 -9.66 1.24
C SER A 16 10.10 -10.58 2.41
N TYR A 17 9.55 -11.79 2.38
CA TYR A 17 9.82 -12.82 3.37
C TYR A 17 9.81 -14.21 2.72
N GLU A 18 10.43 -15.17 3.39
CA GLU A 18 10.38 -16.57 2.98
C GLU A 18 9.36 -17.32 3.84
N THR A 19 8.60 -18.21 3.22
CA THR A 19 7.75 -19.17 3.94
C THR A 19 8.28 -20.58 3.71
N THR A 20 8.12 -21.48 4.67
CA THR A 20 8.54 -22.89 4.51
C THR A 20 7.32 -23.73 4.17
N THR A 21 7.32 -24.36 2.99
CA THR A 21 6.26 -25.30 2.63
C THR A 21 6.46 -26.65 3.31
N ARG A 22 5.40 -27.46 3.38
CA ARG A 22 5.47 -28.84 3.90
C ARG A 22 6.48 -29.72 3.15
N GLU A 23 6.81 -29.36 1.92
CA GLU A 23 7.78 -30.06 1.07
C GLU A 23 9.21 -29.47 1.19
N GLY A 24 9.45 -28.55 2.13
CA GLY A 24 10.76 -27.94 2.36
C GLY A 24 11.14 -26.84 1.36
N ARG A 25 10.27 -26.48 0.42
CA ARG A 25 10.50 -25.34 -0.48
C ARG A 25 10.38 -24.03 0.30
N LYS A 26 11.22 -23.05 -0.03
CA LYS A 26 11.23 -21.72 0.59
C LYS A 26 10.85 -20.61 -0.41
N PRO A 27 9.58 -20.54 -0.87
CA PRO A 27 9.18 -19.47 -1.76
C PRO A 27 9.31 -18.12 -1.06
N LYS A 28 9.85 -17.15 -1.80
CA LYS A 28 9.95 -15.75 -1.39
C LYS A 28 8.68 -15.02 -1.84
N LEU A 29 7.99 -14.41 -0.88
CA LEU A 29 6.83 -13.56 -1.10
C LEU A 29 7.23 -12.10 -0.91
N SER A 30 6.59 -11.19 -1.63
CA SER A 30 6.88 -9.75 -1.57
C SER A 30 5.61 -8.92 -1.68
N LEU A 31 5.64 -7.74 -1.06
CA LEU A 31 4.64 -6.69 -1.26
C LEU A 31 5.29 -5.49 -1.95
N ASP A 32 4.46 -4.62 -2.52
CA ASP A 32 4.87 -3.51 -3.39
C ASP A 32 5.66 -2.41 -2.68
N GLY A 33 5.52 -2.28 -1.35
CA GLY A 33 6.20 -1.23 -0.61
C GLY A 33 6.42 -1.51 0.87
N ARG A 34 7.41 -0.82 1.44
CA ARG A 34 7.71 -0.80 2.87
C ARG A 34 8.08 0.60 3.33
N ILE A 35 7.60 0.95 4.51
CA ILE A 35 8.09 2.10 5.29
C ILE A 35 8.47 1.56 6.67
N GLN A 36 9.74 1.70 7.05
CA GLN A 36 10.22 1.41 8.40
C GLN A 36 10.65 2.71 9.07
N LEU A 37 10.19 2.97 10.29
CA LEU A 37 10.42 4.25 10.98
C LEU A 37 11.91 4.57 11.15
N ALA A 38 12.71 3.56 11.47
CA ALA A 38 14.15 3.70 11.65
C ALA A 38 14.89 4.08 10.34
N ASP A 39 14.35 3.72 9.19
CA ASP A 39 14.96 3.98 7.88
C ASP A 39 14.71 5.42 7.39
N ILE A 40 13.72 6.14 7.93
CA ILE A 40 13.38 7.52 7.53
C ILE A 40 14.43 8.48 8.10
N PRO A 41 15.27 9.16 7.30
CA PRO A 41 16.34 10.01 7.81
C PRO A 41 15.83 11.28 8.50
N SER A 42 14.78 11.88 7.94
CA SER A 42 14.19 13.12 8.45
C SER A 42 13.39 12.86 9.74
N LEU A 43 13.84 13.41 10.86
CA LEU A 43 13.14 13.31 12.15
C LEU A 43 11.70 13.86 12.09
N ARG A 44 11.49 14.94 11.34
CA ARG A 44 10.15 15.52 11.14
C ARG A 44 9.23 14.53 10.44
N GLN A 45 9.67 13.94 9.32
CA GLN A 45 8.86 12.97 8.58
C GLN A 45 8.66 11.68 9.38
N ARG A 46 9.69 11.21 10.09
CA ARG A 46 9.59 10.06 10.98
C ARG A 46 8.51 10.26 12.04
N ARG A 47 8.42 11.45 12.65
CA ARG A 47 7.34 11.80 13.58
C ARG A 47 5.97 11.80 12.91
N THR A 48 5.86 12.37 11.70
CA THR A 48 4.61 12.34 10.92
C THR A 48 4.15 10.91 10.64
N VAL A 49 5.04 10.04 10.16
CA VAL A 49 4.73 8.64 9.85
C VAL A 49 4.43 7.85 11.12
N SER A 50 5.20 8.04 12.20
CA SER A 50 4.96 7.38 13.49
C SER A 50 3.60 7.76 14.08
N LYS A 51 3.23 9.04 14.03
CA LYS A 51 1.91 9.51 14.46
C LYS A 51 0.80 8.89 13.61
N TRP A 52 0.95 8.90 12.29
CA TRP A 52 0.00 8.27 11.38
C TRP A 52 -0.15 6.77 11.65
N LEU A 53 0.95 6.05 11.93
CA LEU A 53 0.92 4.62 12.22
C LEU A 53 0.08 4.30 13.46
N ILE A 54 0.25 5.08 14.53
CA ILE A 54 -0.54 4.94 15.77
C ILE A 54 -2.01 5.28 15.51
N GLU A 55 -2.29 6.38 14.83
CA GLU A 55 -3.66 6.79 14.52
C GLU A 55 -4.38 5.80 13.58
N ALA A 56 -3.66 5.23 12.61
CA ALA A 56 -4.16 4.20 11.72
C ALA A 56 -4.45 2.89 12.47
N ALA A 57 -3.57 2.50 13.40
CA ALA A 57 -3.79 1.32 14.24
C ALA A 57 -5.02 1.51 15.14
N ASN A 58 -5.19 2.69 15.73
CA ASN A 58 -6.36 3.03 16.53
C ASN A 58 -7.65 3.05 15.68
N TYR A 59 -7.59 3.55 14.45
CA TYR A 59 -8.72 3.51 13.51
C TYR A 59 -9.18 2.07 13.22
N LEU A 60 -8.25 1.11 13.23
CA LEU A 60 -8.53 -0.31 13.07
C LEU A 60 -8.87 -1.01 14.41
N GLU A 61 -8.95 -0.29 15.53
CA GLU A 61 -9.18 -0.85 16.86
C GLU A 61 -8.09 -1.84 17.29
N ILE A 62 -6.85 -1.62 16.84
CA ILE A 62 -5.69 -2.38 17.31
C ILE A 62 -5.32 -1.88 18.71
N ALA A 63 -5.04 -2.81 19.63
CA ALA A 63 -4.64 -2.48 20.99
C ALA A 63 -3.42 -1.53 21.01
N THR A 64 -3.42 -0.57 21.95
CA THR A 64 -2.39 0.49 22.01
C THR A 64 -0.99 -0.10 22.20
N GLU A 65 -0.89 -1.18 22.98
CA GLU A 65 0.34 -1.92 23.24
C GLU A 65 0.92 -2.52 21.96
N VAL A 66 0.06 -3.00 21.05
CA VAL A 66 0.47 -3.50 19.74
C VAL A 66 0.83 -2.34 18.81
N ALA A 67 0.02 -1.28 18.79
CA ALA A 67 0.24 -0.11 17.95
C ALA A 67 1.61 0.56 18.20
N THR A 68 2.02 0.64 19.47
CA THR A 68 3.28 1.29 19.89
C THR A 68 4.54 0.51 19.53
N VAL A 69 4.45 -0.81 19.29
CA VAL A 69 5.60 -1.65 18.91
C VAL A 69 5.74 -1.86 17.40
N LEU A 70 4.81 -1.34 16.60
CA LEU A 70 4.91 -1.42 15.14
C LEU A 70 6.14 -0.66 14.64
N LYS A 71 6.96 -1.35 13.84
CA LYS A 71 8.20 -0.82 13.23
C LYS A 71 7.91 0.09 12.04
N GLY A 72 6.70 0.00 11.47
CA GLY A 72 6.30 0.71 10.27
C GLY A 72 5.12 0.03 9.58
N ALA A 73 5.05 0.17 8.25
CA ALA A 73 3.98 -0.37 7.43
C ALA A 73 4.50 -1.04 6.14
N VAL A 74 3.74 -2.00 5.63
CA VAL A 74 3.96 -2.66 4.33
C VAL A 74 2.74 -2.49 3.44
N PHE A 75 2.95 -2.39 2.13
CA PHE A 75 1.94 -1.90 1.21
C PHE A 75 1.75 -2.86 0.03
N GLU A 76 0.51 -3.25 -0.22
CA GLU A 76 0.06 -3.84 -1.49
C GLU A 76 -0.66 -2.76 -2.30
N ILE A 77 -0.27 -2.55 -3.55
CA ILE A 77 -0.79 -1.51 -4.43
C ILE A 77 -1.65 -2.14 -5.52
N ARG A 78 -2.86 -1.61 -5.68
CA ARG A 78 -3.85 -2.05 -6.66
C ARG A 78 -4.40 -0.84 -7.41
N GLN A 79 -4.59 -0.97 -8.73
CA GLN A 79 -5.33 0.05 -9.49
C GLN A 79 -6.82 0.06 -9.09
N GLY A 80 -7.38 -1.13 -8.92
CA GLY A 80 -8.71 -1.42 -8.40
C GLY A 80 -8.74 -2.87 -7.91
N TYR A 81 -9.68 -3.22 -7.05
CA TYR A 81 -9.83 -4.57 -6.50
C TYR A 81 -11.18 -5.17 -6.95
N LYS A 82 -11.13 -6.01 -8.00
CA LYS A 82 -12.32 -6.65 -8.60
C LYS A 82 -12.40 -8.16 -8.40
N SER A 83 -11.39 -8.75 -7.76
CA SER A 83 -11.23 -10.21 -7.69
C SER A 83 -12.06 -10.81 -6.56
N LYS A 84 -13.15 -11.51 -6.88
CA LYS A 84 -13.87 -12.38 -5.92
C LYS A 84 -13.23 -13.77 -5.79
N ASP A 85 -12.09 -14.01 -6.44
CA ASP A 85 -11.33 -15.26 -6.31
C ASP A 85 -10.83 -15.44 -4.86
N SER A 86 -11.34 -16.48 -4.21
CA SER A 86 -11.06 -16.77 -2.80
C SER A 86 -9.60 -17.11 -2.54
N LYS A 87 -8.88 -17.69 -3.52
CA LYS A 87 -7.45 -18.00 -3.38
C LYS A 87 -6.64 -16.71 -3.25
N ARG A 88 -6.89 -15.72 -4.11
CA ARG A 88 -6.22 -14.41 -4.03
C ARG A 88 -6.49 -13.71 -2.70
N GLN A 89 -7.74 -13.70 -2.25
CA GLN A 89 -8.09 -13.07 -0.97
C GLN A 89 -7.42 -13.75 0.23
N ASN A 90 -7.37 -15.09 0.24
CA ASN A 90 -6.70 -15.82 1.31
C ASN A 90 -5.18 -15.58 1.31
N ALA A 91 -4.56 -15.42 0.13
CA ALA A 91 -3.16 -15.05 0.04
C ALA A 91 -2.90 -13.63 0.58
N ASP A 92 -3.76 -12.68 0.25
CA ASP A 92 -3.71 -11.31 0.76
C ASP A 92 -3.81 -11.29 2.31
N ILE A 93 -4.74 -12.06 2.89
CA ILE A 93 -4.89 -12.19 4.37
C ILE A 93 -3.67 -12.90 5.00
N ALA A 94 -3.11 -13.92 4.35
CA ALA A 94 -1.91 -14.58 4.86
C ALA A 94 -0.69 -13.63 4.88
N ASN A 95 -0.56 -12.77 3.86
CA ASN A 95 0.44 -11.71 3.82
C ASN A 95 0.22 -10.70 4.96
N ALA A 96 -1.04 -10.32 5.23
CA ALA A 96 -1.43 -9.46 6.35
C ALA A 96 -0.93 -9.99 7.70
N ALA A 97 -1.27 -11.24 7.99
CA ALA A 97 -0.89 -11.90 9.24
C ALA A 97 0.64 -11.98 9.38
N THR A 98 1.34 -12.23 8.27
CA THR A 98 2.81 -12.27 8.27
C THR A 98 3.43 -10.89 8.51
N ALA A 99 2.85 -9.83 7.95
CA ALA A 99 3.30 -8.47 8.23
C ALA A 99 3.18 -8.12 9.71
N TYR A 100 2.04 -8.45 10.33
CA TYR A 100 1.82 -8.26 11.76
C TYR A 100 2.83 -9.04 12.61
N SER A 101 3.08 -10.32 12.31
CA SER A 101 4.05 -11.12 13.05
C SER A 101 5.48 -10.59 12.94
N GLN A 102 5.79 -9.83 11.88
CA GLN A 102 7.07 -9.14 11.72
C GLN A 102 7.10 -7.72 12.29
N GLY A 103 5.97 -7.24 12.82
CA GLY A 103 5.82 -5.92 13.45
C GLY A 103 5.51 -4.79 12.47
N TYR A 104 4.83 -5.06 11.36
CA TYR A 104 4.39 -4.06 10.40
C TYR A 104 2.87 -3.97 10.33
N LEU A 105 2.33 -2.75 10.23
CA LEU A 105 0.94 -2.53 9.83
C LEU A 105 0.81 -2.82 8.35
N PRO A 106 0.01 -3.79 7.94
CA PRO A 106 -0.22 -4.00 6.53
C PRO A 106 -1.31 -3.08 5.98
N VAL A 107 -1.09 -2.59 4.76
CA VAL A 107 -1.90 -1.58 4.10
C VAL A 107 -2.16 -2.01 2.66
N VAL A 108 -3.42 -1.95 2.25
CA VAL A 108 -3.78 -2.05 0.84
C VAL A 108 -4.07 -0.64 0.30
N VAL A 109 -3.41 -0.29 -0.79
CA VAL A 109 -3.55 0.97 -1.50
C VAL A 109 -4.32 0.70 -2.78
N VAL A 110 -5.55 1.21 -2.85
CA VAL A 110 -6.36 1.21 -4.06
C VAL A 110 -6.32 2.61 -4.67
N LEU A 111 -5.82 2.72 -5.91
CA LEU A 111 -5.69 4.00 -6.61
C LEU A 111 -7.03 4.57 -7.08
N SER A 112 -8.03 3.70 -7.27
CA SER A 112 -9.42 4.06 -7.57
C SER A 112 -10.33 3.84 -6.36
N GLU A 113 -11.60 4.19 -6.50
CA GLU A 113 -12.63 3.88 -5.49
C GLU A 113 -13.13 2.43 -5.58
N GLN A 114 -12.62 1.65 -6.55
CA GLN A 114 -13.14 0.33 -6.87
C GLN A 114 -12.57 -0.74 -5.94
N ILE A 115 -13.33 -1.08 -4.90
CA ILE A 115 -13.21 -2.31 -4.11
C ILE A 115 -14.61 -2.76 -3.73
N ASP A 116 -14.88 -4.07 -3.85
CA ASP A 116 -16.16 -4.65 -3.42
C ASP A 116 -16.29 -4.54 -1.89
N ASN A 117 -17.47 -4.15 -1.40
CA ASN A 117 -17.67 -3.87 0.03
C ASN A 117 -17.47 -5.10 0.90
N ASP A 118 -17.88 -6.29 0.44
CA ASP A 118 -17.71 -7.53 1.21
C ASP A 118 -16.22 -7.85 1.39
N ILE A 119 -15.41 -7.58 0.35
CA ILE A 119 -13.95 -7.76 0.41
C ILE A 119 -13.32 -6.72 1.34
N ALA A 120 -13.75 -5.46 1.24
CA ALA A 120 -13.25 -4.41 2.10
C ALA A 120 -13.54 -4.69 3.57
N GLU A 121 -14.78 -5.07 3.91
CA GLU A 121 -15.17 -5.46 5.26
C GLU A 121 -14.34 -6.65 5.75
N ARG A 122 -14.16 -7.67 4.90
CA ARG A 122 -13.32 -8.82 5.22
C ARG A 122 -11.88 -8.42 5.58
N TYR A 123 -11.29 -7.49 4.83
CA TYR A 123 -9.93 -7.02 5.09
C TYR A 123 -9.85 -6.13 6.33
N GLU A 124 -10.80 -5.24 6.54
CA GLU A 124 -10.88 -4.40 7.74
C GLU A 124 -11.04 -5.26 9.01
N ASN A 125 -11.80 -6.35 8.93
CA ASN A 125 -11.93 -7.33 10.03
C ASN A 125 -10.61 -8.05 10.36
N GLU A 126 -9.75 -8.28 9.36
CA GLU A 126 -8.37 -8.78 9.52
C GLU A 126 -7.36 -7.67 9.88
N LYS A 127 -7.86 -6.48 10.25
CA LYS A 127 -7.08 -5.31 10.62
C LYS A 127 -6.15 -4.85 9.48
N TRP A 128 -6.58 -4.98 8.23
CA TRP A 128 -5.91 -4.37 7.09
C TRP A 128 -6.34 -2.92 6.92
N LEU A 129 -5.39 -1.99 6.84
CA LEU A 129 -5.72 -0.62 6.50
C LEU A 129 -6.03 -0.52 5.01
N ILE A 130 -7.22 -0.06 4.65
CA ILE A 130 -7.62 0.14 3.26
C ILE A 130 -7.59 1.62 2.91
N LEU A 131 -6.65 2.00 2.04
CA LEU A 131 -6.62 3.32 1.44
C LEU A 131 -7.29 3.25 0.06
N ARG A 132 -8.33 4.06 -0.17
CA ARG A 132 -9.09 4.10 -1.42
C ARG A 132 -8.80 5.38 -2.20
N GLY A 133 -9.12 5.38 -3.48
CA GLY A 133 -8.85 6.48 -4.43
C GLY A 133 -9.69 7.75 -4.23
N HIS A 134 -10.19 8.04 -3.04
CA HIS A 134 -10.92 9.27 -2.77
C HIS A 134 -9.96 10.48 -2.79
N LEU A 135 -10.33 11.57 -3.48
CA LEU A 135 -9.51 12.79 -3.52
C LEU A 135 -9.54 13.58 -2.20
N SER A 136 -10.59 13.40 -1.41
CA SER A 136 -10.80 13.98 -0.09
C SER A 136 -10.78 12.91 1.00
N GLY A 137 -10.72 13.33 2.26
CA GLY A 137 -10.81 12.45 3.42
C GLY A 137 -9.55 12.42 4.30
N SER A 138 -9.51 11.42 5.17
CA SER A 138 -8.43 11.18 6.11
C SER A 138 -7.29 10.37 5.46
N PRO A 139 -6.05 10.44 5.98
CA PRO A 139 -4.95 9.58 5.51
C PRO A 139 -5.09 8.11 5.94
N PHE A 140 -6.22 7.72 6.55
CA PHE A 140 -6.56 6.35 6.92
C PHE A 140 -7.56 5.72 5.94
N GLN A 141 -8.16 6.52 5.07
CA GLN A 141 -9.19 6.10 4.13
C GLN A 141 -8.84 6.48 2.68
N SER A 142 -8.05 7.53 2.49
CA SER A 142 -7.71 8.06 1.16
C SER A 142 -6.23 7.87 0.83
N THR A 143 -5.98 7.17 -0.28
CA THR A 143 -4.66 7.00 -0.89
C THR A 143 -4.01 8.36 -1.18
N TYR A 144 -4.78 9.29 -1.73
CA TYR A 144 -4.27 10.63 -2.09
C TYR A 144 -4.02 11.51 -0.86
N ALA A 145 -4.84 11.39 0.19
CA ALA A 145 -4.61 12.09 1.45
C ALA A 145 -3.37 11.52 2.17
N PHE A 146 -3.18 10.21 2.20
CA PHE A 146 -1.99 9.55 2.73
C PHE A 146 -0.72 10.01 1.99
N SER A 147 -0.72 9.92 0.66
CA SER A 147 0.40 10.34 -0.17
C SER A 147 0.80 11.80 0.10
N ARG A 148 -0.18 12.71 0.09
CA ARG A 148 0.09 14.14 0.28
C ARG A 148 0.54 14.49 1.71
N ARG A 149 -0.16 13.97 2.73
CA ARG A 149 0.02 14.41 4.12
C ARG A 149 1.08 13.62 4.87
N ILE A 150 1.24 12.35 4.56
CA ILE A 150 2.13 11.44 5.29
C ILE A 150 3.43 11.24 4.52
N VAL A 151 3.35 10.96 3.22
CA VAL A 151 4.54 10.79 2.39
C VAL A 151 5.13 12.13 1.97
N GLY A 152 4.30 13.16 1.82
CA GLY A 152 4.72 14.50 1.40
C GLY A 152 4.75 14.68 -0.12
N TYR A 153 3.97 13.86 -0.85
CA TYR A 153 3.87 13.92 -2.30
C TYR A 153 2.41 14.06 -2.75
N ASP A 154 2.10 15.07 -3.57
CA ASP A 154 0.74 15.24 -4.09
C ASP A 154 0.52 14.38 -5.34
N LEU A 155 0.25 13.08 -5.12
CA LEU A 155 0.03 12.11 -6.19
C LEU A 155 -1.19 12.47 -7.07
N ALA A 156 -2.25 13.05 -6.48
CA ALA A 156 -3.41 13.49 -7.25
C ALA A 156 -3.03 14.62 -8.21
N LYS A 157 -2.33 15.64 -7.70
CA LYS A 157 -1.84 16.75 -8.51
C LYS A 157 -0.89 16.27 -9.60
N PHE A 158 -0.02 15.31 -9.32
CA PHE A 158 0.85 14.70 -10.33
C PHE A 158 0.03 14.11 -11.49
N PHE A 159 -0.97 13.26 -11.21
CA PHE A 159 -1.80 12.68 -12.27
C PHE A 159 -2.59 13.74 -13.04
N GLN A 160 -3.12 14.75 -12.35
CA GLN A 160 -3.86 15.85 -12.99
C GLN A 160 -2.97 16.64 -13.96
N GLN A 161 -1.77 17.02 -13.51
CA GLN A 161 -0.83 17.80 -14.31
C GLN A 161 -0.31 17.04 -15.53
N ASN A 162 -0.16 15.72 -15.41
CA ASN A 162 0.39 14.88 -16.47
C ASN A 162 -0.69 14.15 -17.28
N SER A 163 -1.97 14.44 -17.04
CA SER A 163 -3.10 13.70 -17.62
C SER A 163 -3.09 13.66 -19.15
N VAL A 164 -2.77 14.80 -19.79
CA VAL A 164 -2.66 14.90 -21.25
C VAL A 164 -1.54 14.02 -21.78
N THR A 165 -0.35 14.11 -21.18
CA THR A 165 0.82 13.30 -21.58
C THR A 165 0.58 11.81 -21.37
N LEU A 166 0.02 11.42 -20.23
CA LEU A 166 -0.30 10.02 -19.92
C LEU A 166 -1.34 9.47 -20.90
N LYS A 167 -2.38 10.25 -21.21
CA LYS A 167 -3.41 9.86 -22.17
C LYS A 167 -2.80 9.66 -23.56
N SER A 168 -1.97 10.59 -24.03
CA SER A 168 -1.30 10.47 -25.34
C SER A 168 -0.44 9.21 -25.40
N ALA A 169 0.36 8.95 -24.37
CA ALA A 169 1.21 7.76 -24.33
C ALA A 169 0.39 6.45 -24.36
N ILE A 170 -0.73 6.39 -23.65
CA ILE A 170 -1.64 5.23 -23.68
C ILE A 170 -2.24 5.07 -25.08
N GLU A 171 -2.76 6.15 -25.67
CA GLU A 171 -3.35 6.12 -27.01
C GLU A 171 -2.34 5.64 -28.06
N ASP A 172 -1.10 6.08 -27.97
CA ASP A 172 -0.05 5.68 -28.92
C ASP A 172 0.32 4.20 -28.77
N VAL A 173 0.46 3.71 -27.53
CA VAL A 173 0.67 2.27 -27.28
C VAL A 173 -0.50 1.45 -27.83
N LEU A 174 -1.75 1.87 -27.57
CA LEU A 174 -2.93 1.16 -28.08
C LEU A 174 -2.99 1.15 -29.60
N LYS A 175 -2.67 2.27 -30.27
CA LYS A 175 -2.61 2.33 -31.73
C LYS A 175 -1.56 1.38 -32.28
N THR A 176 -0.36 1.34 -31.68
CA THR A 176 0.70 0.42 -32.11
C THR A 176 0.29 -1.03 -31.94
N LEU A 177 -0.28 -1.38 -30.78
CA LEU A 177 -0.72 -2.75 -30.53
C LEU A 177 -1.84 -3.16 -31.49
N LEU A 178 -2.83 -2.30 -31.73
CA LEU A 178 -3.95 -2.62 -32.62
C LEU A 178 -3.52 -2.74 -34.09
N ARG A 179 -2.58 -1.92 -34.55
CA ARG A 179 -2.03 -2.02 -35.91
C ARG A 179 -1.08 -3.19 -36.12
N ALA A 180 -0.50 -3.74 -35.04
CA ALA A 180 0.36 -4.92 -35.13
C ALA A 180 -0.42 -6.24 -35.35
N TYR A 181 -1.77 -6.18 -35.33
CA TYR A 181 -2.67 -7.30 -35.63
C TYR A 181 -3.36 -7.17 -37.00
N ASP A 182 -3.01 -6.16 -37.80
CA ASP A 182 -3.35 -6.03 -39.23
C ASP A 182 -2.18 -6.50 -40.11
#